data_AF-A0A0M3JAB6-F1
#
_entry.id   AF-A0A0M3JAB6-F1
#
_cell.length_a   1.000
_cell.length_b   1.000
_cell.length_c   1.000
_cell.angle_alpha   90.00
_cell.angle_beta   90.00
_cell.angle_gamma   90.00
#
_symmetry.space_group_name_H-M   'P 1'
#
loop_
_entity.id
_entity.type
_entity.pdbx_description
1 polymer ?
#
loop_
_entity_poly.entity_id
_entity_poly.type
_entity_poly.pdbx_seq_one_letter_code
_entity_poly.pdbx_strand_id
1 'polypeptide(L)'
;MNVDGYECICTMGFFGKNCELSARECPVQNPCLNGGRCIDEVNNYKCHCPEGFSGTLCQERMNACLTKPCQNGGRCIDLQGGGYLCKCPHHYQGKNCDIEIDECEPNPCRNGGTCINIFGGYHCECPSCLYGQHCELVEPRCTAAAVPFGPELRKNDTARLPTKHSTETDYQV
;
A
#
# COMPACT_ATOMS: atom_id res chain seq x y z
N MET A 1 -24.63 -14.11 -75.34
CA MET A 1 -23.33 -14.36 -74.67
C MET A 1 -23.27 -13.37 -73.52
N ASN A 2 -23.46 -13.81 -72.28
CA ASN A 2 -23.48 -12.91 -71.13
C ASN A 2 -22.06 -12.87 -70.55
N VAL A 3 -21.36 -11.77 -70.77
CA VAL A 3 -20.01 -11.55 -70.22
C VAL A 3 -20.14 -10.46 -69.16
N ASP A 4 -20.61 -10.85 -67.98
CA ASP A 4 -20.55 -10.02 -66.77
C ASP A 4 -20.19 -10.92 -65.58
N GLY A 5 -19.06 -11.61 -65.72
CA GLY A 5 -18.40 -12.28 -64.61
C GLY A 5 -17.19 -11.45 -64.21
N TYR A 6 -17.24 -10.78 -63.05
CA TYR A 6 -16.03 -10.27 -62.42
C TYR A 6 -15.42 -11.37 -61.55
N GLU A 7 -14.10 -11.41 -61.49
CA GLU A 7 -13.33 -12.30 -60.63
C GLU A 7 -12.49 -11.44 -59.70
N CYS A 8 -12.63 -11.68 -58.39
CA CYS A 8 -11.83 -11.00 -57.38
C CYS A 8 -10.54 -11.78 -57.11
N ILE A 9 -9.40 -11.10 -57.23
CA ILE A 9 -8.12 -11.63 -56.75
C ILE A 9 -8.03 -11.27 -55.26
N CYS A 10 -8.20 -12.27 -54.39
CA CYS A 10 -8.12 -12.04 -52.96
C CYS A 10 -6.67 -11.86 -52.51
N THR A 11 -6.45 -10.89 -51.63
CA THR A 11 -5.21 -10.81 -50.85
C THR A 11 -5.05 -12.07 -50.01
N MET A 12 -3.80 -12.41 -49.66
CA MET A 12 -3.50 -13.51 -48.74
C MET A 12 -4.45 -13.47 -47.54
N GLY A 13 -4.89 -14.65 -47.07
CA GLY A 13 -5.77 -14.78 -45.90
C GLY A 13 -7.26 -14.55 -46.16
N PHE A 14 -7.66 -14.12 -47.37
CA PHE A 14 -9.07 -13.97 -47.75
C PHE A 14 -9.48 -14.87 -48.91
N PHE A 15 -10.76 -15.23 -48.94
CA PHE A 15 -11.38 -16.09 -49.95
C PHE A 15 -12.89 -15.82 -50.03
N GLY A 16 -13.57 -16.48 -50.96
CA GLY A 16 -14.97 -16.20 -51.31
C GLY A 16 -15.08 -15.45 -52.63
N LYS A 17 -16.30 -15.29 -53.15
CA LYS A 17 -16.53 -14.69 -54.47
C LYS A 17 -16.12 -13.21 -54.49
N ASN A 18 -16.24 -12.56 -53.34
CA ASN A 18 -15.94 -11.15 -53.10
C ASN A 18 -14.87 -10.97 -52.02
N CYS A 19 -14.07 -12.01 -51.73
CA CYS A 19 -13.04 -12.03 -50.68
C CYS A 19 -13.59 -11.72 -49.28
N GLU A 20 -14.84 -12.11 -49.01
CA GLU A 20 -15.58 -11.83 -47.79
C GLU A 20 -15.28 -12.79 -46.62
N LEU A 21 -14.63 -13.93 -46.90
CA LEU A 21 -14.27 -14.95 -45.92
C LEU A 21 -12.79 -14.81 -45.55
N SER A 22 -12.45 -14.84 -44.26
CA SER A 22 -11.05 -14.92 -43.81
C SER A 22 -10.67 -16.36 -43.48
N ALA A 23 -9.37 -16.67 -43.59
CA ALA A 23 -8.80 -17.86 -42.96
C ALA A 23 -9.12 -17.84 -41.46
N ARG A 24 -9.13 -19.03 -40.84
CA ARG A 24 -8.93 -19.10 -39.40
C ARG A 24 -7.44 -19.25 -39.19
N GLU A 25 -6.79 -18.17 -38.81
CA GLU A 25 -5.35 -18.15 -38.57
C GLU A 25 -4.97 -18.78 -37.22
N CYS A 26 -5.89 -18.85 -36.27
CA CYS A 26 -5.71 -19.61 -35.04
C CYS A 26 -5.62 -21.12 -35.33
N PRO A 27 -4.47 -21.76 -35.07
CA PRO A 27 -4.31 -23.18 -35.34
C PRO A 27 -5.19 -24.04 -34.41
N VAL A 28 -5.48 -25.26 -34.87
CA VAL A 28 -6.29 -26.25 -34.11
C VAL A 28 -5.72 -26.49 -32.70
N GLN A 29 -4.40 -26.46 -32.56
CA GLN A 29 -3.74 -26.40 -31.27
C GLN A 29 -3.50 -24.95 -30.89
N ASN A 30 -4.11 -24.48 -29.79
CA ASN A 30 -3.96 -23.10 -29.33
C ASN A 30 -2.49 -22.78 -29.02
N PRO A 31 -1.86 -21.82 -29.72
CA PRO A 31 -0.46 -21.48 -29.53
C PRO A 31 -0.23 -20.58 -28.30
N CYS A 32 -1.28 -19.97 -27.77
CA CYS A 32 -1.20 -19.05 -26.64
C CYS A 32 -0.98 -19.81 -25.33
N LEU A 33 0.09 -19.46 -24.61
CA LEU A 33 0.48 -20.09 -23.36
C LEU A 33 -0.30 -19.54 -22.16
N ASN A 34 -0.16 -20.20 -21.01
CA ASN A 34 -0.69 -19.77 -19.73
C ASN A 34 -2.20 -19.49 -19.71
N GLY A 35 -2.97 -20.17 -20.57
CA GLY A 35 -4.42 -19.97 -20.68
C GLY A 35 -4.83 -18.80 -21.57
N GLY A 36 -3.91 -18.25 -22.36
CA GLY A 36 -4.21 -17.21 -23.35
C GLY A 36 -5.20 -17.67 -24.41
N ARG A 37 -6.01 -16.73 -24.89
CA ARG A 37 -7.00 -16.97 -25.95
C ARG A 37 -6.45 -16.52 -27.29
N CYS A 38 -6.40 -17.43 -28.26
CA CYS A 38 -6.08 -17.07 -29.64
C CYS A 38 -7.23 -16.28 -30.27
N ILE A 39 -6.89 -15.21 -30.98
CA ILE A 39 -7.80 -14.36 -31.73
C ILE A 39 -7.29 -14.28 -33.17
N ASP A 40 -8.15 -14.65 -34.12
CA ASP A 40 -7.87 -14.53 -35.56
C ASP A 40 -7.67 -13.04 -35.94
N GLU A 41 -6.64 -12.75 -36.72
CA GLU A 41 -6.42 -11.46 -37.37
C GLU A 41 -6.18 -11.68 -38.87
N VAL A 42 -6.21 -10.61 -39.66
CA VAL A 42 -5.95 -10.71 -41.10
C VAL A 42 -4.52 -11.20 -41.34
N ASN A 43 -4.36 -12.39 -41.92
CA ASN A 43 -3.06 -13.03 -42.21
C ASN A 43 -2.19 -13.34 -40.99
N ASN A 44 -2.73 -13.26 -39.77
CA ASN A 44 -2.00 -13.61 -38.57
C ASN A 44 -2.95 -13.98 -37.43
N TYR A 45 -2.43 -14.37 -36.28
CA TYR A 45 -3.20 -14.44 -35.06
C TYR A 45 -2.54 -13.59 -33.97
N LYS A 46 -3.31 -13.22 -32.95
CA LYS A 46 -2.76 -12.67 -31.72
C LYS A 46 -3.27 -13.44 -30.52
N CYS A 47 -2.47 -13.44 -29.46
CA CYS A 47 -2.88 -13.96 -28.18
C CYS A 47 -3.43 -12.85 -27.30
N HIS A 48 -4.64 -13.05 -26.78
CA HIS A 48 -5.15 -12.28 -25.66
C HIS A 48 -4.71 -12.93 -24.36
N CYS A 49 -3.77 -12.27 -23.69
CA CYS A 49 -3.16 -12.81 -22.48
C CYS A 49 -4.05 -12.59 -21.25
N PRO A 50 -4.12 -13.58 -20.35
CA PRO A 50 -4.77 -13.41 -19.06
C PRO A 50 -3.97 -12.44 -18.19
N GLU A 51 -4.60 -11.94 -17.12
CA GLU A 51 -3.95 -11.03 -16.18
C GLU A 51 -2.64 -11.62 -15.64
N GLY A 52 -1.60 -10.79 -15.61
CA GLY A 52 -0.26 -11.19 -15.15
C GLY A 52 0.61 -11.87 -16.18
N PHE A 53 0.18 -11.96 -17.44
CA PHE A 53 1.00 -12.46 -18.54
C PHE A 53 1.07 -11.48 -19.70
N SER A 54 2.18 -11.54 -20.42
CA SER A 54 2.50 -10.67 -21.56
C SER A 54 3.40 -11.43 -22.57
N GLY A 55 3.81 -10.74 -23.63
CA GLY A 55 4.50 -11.33 -24.76
C GLY A 55 3.53 -11.83 -25.84
N THR A 56 4.07 -12.10 -27.03
CA THR A 56 3.29 -12.46 -28.22
C THR A 56 2.48 -13.75 -28.05
N LEU A 57 2.96 -14.68 -27.23
CA LEU A 57 2.30 -15.96 -26.93
C LEU A 57 1.90 -16.04 -25.45
N CYS A 58 1.87 -14.93 -24.72
CA CYS A 58 1.60 -14.90 -23.28
C CYS A 58 2.62 -15.69 -22.44
N GLN A 59 3.84 -15.86 -22.96
CA GLN A 59 4.90 -16.64 -22.33
C GLN A 59 5.56 -15.92 -21.14
N GLU A 60 5.43 -14.59 -21.08
CA GLU A 60 6.14 -13.78 -20.10
C GLU A 60 5.23 -13.50 -18.91
N ARG A 61 5.65 -13.92 -17.71
CA ARG A 61 4.99 -13.50 -16.48
C ARG A 61 5.33 -12.04 -16.21
N MET A 62 4.31 -11.21 -16.07
CA MET A 62 4.48 -9.81 -15.68
C MET A 62 4.95 -9.74 -14.24
N ASN A 63 5.94 -8.87 -13.99
CA ASN A 63 6.40 -8.54 -12.66
C ASN A 63 6.05 -7.09 -12.35
N ALA A 64 5.02 -6.89 -11.55
CA ALA A 64 4.49 -5.57 -11.21
C ALA A 64 5.45 -4.75 -10.32
N CYS A 65 6.47 -5.38 -9.72
CA CYS A 65 7.49 -4.68 -8.93
C CYS A 65 8.57 -3.98 -9.78
N LEU A 66 8.66 -4.26 -11.08
CA LEU A 66 9.69 -3.64 -11.95
C LEU A 66 9.51 -2.13 -12.08
N THR A 67 8.27 -1.62 -11.95
CA THR A 67 7.96 -0.19 -11.94
C THR A 67 8.27 0.49 -10.60
N LYS A 68 8.72 -0.28 -9.59
CA LYS A 68 9.02 0.18 -8.24
C LYS A 68 7.87 0.98 -7.61
N PRO A 69 6.68 0.39 -7.45
CA PRO A 69 5.49 1.11 -6.97
C PRO A 69 5.56 1.49 -5.49
N CYS A 70 6.34 0.76 -4.67
CA CYS A 70 6.43 1.00 -3.23
C CYS A 70 7.39 2.16 -2.91
N GLN A 71 6.89 3.13 -2.15
CA GLN A 71 7.61 4.32 -1.72
C GLN A 71 8.23 4.14 -0.33
N ASN A 72 8.99 5.15 0.11
CA ASN A 72 9.55 5.27 1.46
C ASN A 72 10.35 4.05 1.96
N GLY A 73 10.98 3.31 1.03
CA GLY A 73 11.75 2.10 1.37
C GLY A 73 10.91 0.84 1.55
N GLY A 74 9.63 0.85 1.14
CA GLY A 74 8.75 -0.31 1.16
C GLY A 74 9.24 -1.45 0.28
N ARG A 75 9.09 -2.69 0.77
CA ARG A 75 9.48 -3.90 0.03
C ARG A 75 8.35 -4.34 -0.87
N CYS A 76 8.58 -4.33 -2.18
CA CYS A 76 7.63 -4.84 -3.16
C CYS A 76 7.62 -6.37 -3.22
N ILE A 77 6.43 -6.95 -3.27
CA ILE A 77 6.19 -8.37 -3.50
C ILE A 77 5.30 -8.48 -4.73
N ASP A 78 5.83 -9.12 -5.76
CA ASP A 78 5.09 -9.39 -6.98
C ASP A 78 4.10 -10.54 -6.77
N LEU A 79 2.85 -10.35 -7.18
CA LEU A 79 1.78 -11.32 -6.95
C LEU A 79 1.45 -12.08 -8.24
N GLN A 80 0.91 -13.29 -8.08
CA GLN A 80 0.36 -14.03 -9.22
C GLN A 80 -0.86 -13.27 -9.79
N GLY A 81 -0.99 -13.19 -11.11
CA GLY A 81 -2.05 -12.42 -11.77
C GLY A 81 -1.68 -10.96 -12.10
N GLY A 82 -0.42 -10.54 -11.93
CA GLY A 82 0.06 -9.23 -12.39
C GLY A 82 -0.16 -8.08 -11.41
N GLY A 83 -0.58 -8.39 -10.18
CA GLY A 83 -0.64 -7.43 -9.08
C GLY A 83 0.65 -7.35 -8.26
N TYR A 84 0.67 -6.48 -7.26
CA TYR A 84 1.75 -6.37 -6.28
C TYR A 84 1.19 -6.08 -4.88
N LEU A 85 2.04 -6.32 -3.87
CA LEU A 85 1.83 -5.92 -2.48
C LEU A 85 3.08 -5.17 -2.00
N CYS A 86 2.89 -4.00 -1.40
CA CYS A 86 3.95 -3.30 -0.69
C CYS A 86 3.93 -3.67 0.79
N LYS A 87 5.06 -4.17 1.30
CA LYS A 87 5.30 -4.27 2.75
C LYS A 87 5.94 -2.98 3.22
N CYS A 88 5.14 -2.17 3.89
CA CYS A 88 5.57 -0.86 4.35
C CYS A 88 6.53 -0.97 5.54
N PRO A 89 7.53 -0.08 5.63
CA PRO A 89 8.31 0.08 6.84
C PRO A 89 7.44 0.57 7.99
N HIS A 90 7.99 0.53 9.20
CA HIS A 90 7.37 1.15 10.35
C HIS A 90 7.11 2.64 10.04
N HIS A 91 5.98 3.17 10.52
CA HIS A 91 5.49 4.55 10.30
C HIS A 91 4.87 4.90 8.93
N TYR A 92 4.79 3.95 7.98
CA TYR A 92 4.11 4.17 6.69
C TYR A 92 2.97 3.18 6.45
N GLN A 93 1.96 3.63 5.72
CA GLN A 93 0.80 2.86 5.31
C GLN A 93 0.34 3.24 3.89
N GLY A 94 -0.81 2.68 3.48
CA GLY A 94 -1.34 2.83 2.13
C GLY A 94 -0.85 1.73 1.18
N LYS A 95 -1.47 1.65 0.00
CA LYS A 95 -1.16 0.61 -1.01
C LYS A 95 0.31 0.68 -1.45
N ASN A 96 0.87 1.89 -1.49
CA ASN A 96 2.21 2.16 -1.97
C ASN A 96 3.18 2.61 -0.87
N CYS A 97 2.80 2.52 0.41
CA CYS A 97 3.60 3.04 1.53
C CYS A 97 3.91 4.54 1.42
N ASP A 98 2.97 5.27 0.82
CA ASP A 98 3.05 6.69 0.48
C ASP A 98 2.39 7.59 1.52
N ILE A 99 1.74 7.00 2.52
CA ILE A 99 1.03 7.71 3.59
C ILE A 99 1.82 7.49 4.88
N GLU A 100 2.26 8.57 5.52
CA GLU A 100 2.78 8.51 6.90
C GLU A 100 1.63 8.18 7.85
N ILE A 101 1.88 7.32 8.83
CA ILE A 101 0.90 7.01 9.86
C ILE A 101 0.66 8.27 10.70
N ASP A 102 -0.59 8.52 11.05
CA ASP A 102 -0.93 9.55 12.01
C ASP A 102 -1.11 8.89 13.38
N GLU A 103 -0.08 8.94 14.20
CA GLU A 103 -0.12 8.36 15.54
C GLU A 103 -1.00 9.16 16.52
N CYS A 104 -1.58 10.29 16.08
CA CYS A 104 -2.62 11.01 16.81
C CYS A 104 -4.03 10.49 16.55
N GLU A 105 -4.21 9.44 15.74
CA GLU A 105 -5.54 8.87 15.46
C GLU A 105 -5.65 7.38 15.82
N PRO A 106 -6.41 7.04 16.89
CA PRO A 106 -7.15 7.94 17.79
C PRO A 106 -6.20 8.70 18.75
N ASN A 107 -6.62 9.89 19.20
CA ASN A 107 -5.80 10.75 20.06
C ASN A 107 -5.31 10.01 21.32
N PRO A 108 -3.99 9.78 21.45
CA PRO A 108 -3.41 9.04 22.57
C PRO A 108 -3.26 9.91 23.85
N CYS A 109 -3.41 11.23 23.74
CA CYS A 109 -3.26 12.16 24.84
C CYS A 109 -4.52 12.20 25.71
N ARG A 110 -4.34 12.09 27.02
CA ARG A 110 -5.42 12.12 28.01
C ARG A 110 -5.64 13.52 28.54
N ASN A 111 -6.72 13.70 29.30
CA ASN A 111 -7.00 14.91 30.08
C ASN A 111 -6.89 16.19 29.26
N GLY A 112 -7.39 16.16 28.02
CA GLY A 112 -7.39 17.29 27.10
C GLY A 112 -6.01 17.71 26.57
N GLY A 113 -5.02 16.82 26.59
CA GLY A 113 -3.76 17.02 25.89
C GLY A 113 -3.94 17.16 24.38
N THR A 114 -3.16 18.06 23.79
CA THR A 114 -3.11 18.24 22.34
C THR A 114 -2.08 17.28 21.78
N CYS A 115 -2.50 16.41 20.86
CA CYS A 115 -1.58 15.52 20.17
C CYS A 115 -0.92 16.21 18.99
N ILE A 116 0.39 16.03 18.87
CA ILE A 116 1.20 16.46 17.73
C ILE A 116 1.77 15.21 17.08
N ASN A 117 1.38 14.97 15.83
CA ASN A 117 1.95 13.91 15.03
C ASN A 117 3.40 14.26 14.67
N ILE A 118 4.33 13.33 14.88
CA ILE A 118 5.75 13.50 14.56
C ILE A 118 6.25 12.27 13.80
N PHE A 119 7.35 12.40 13.07
CA PHE A 119 7.85 11.27 12.29
C PHE A 119 8.13 10.05 13.17
N GLY A 120 7.29 9.05 12.99
CA GLY A 120 7.33 7.79 13.68
C GLY A 120 6.85 7.76 15.12
N GLY A 121 5.97 8.68 15.49
CA GLY A 121 5.31 8.69 16.78
C GLY A 121 4.46 9.92 16.99
N TYR A 122 4.21 10.25 18.25
CA TYR A 122 3.45 11.44 18.61
C TYR A 122 4.07 12.10 19.85
N HIS A 123 3.71 13.36 20.05
CA HIS A 123 4.01 14.11 21.25
C HIS A 123 2.71 14.69 21.82
N CYS A 124 2.51 14.56 23.13
CA CYS A 124 1.39 15.19 23.82
C CYS A 124 1.83 16.51 24.45
N GLU A 125 1.27 17.62 23.97
CA GLU A 125 1.36 18.89 24.67
C GLU A 125 0.35 18.90 25.82
N CYS A 126 0.88 18.84 27.05
CA CYS A 126 0.06 18.74 28.23
C CYS A 126 -0.46 20.10 28.70
N PRO A 127 -1.76 20.17 29.09
CA PRO A 127 -2.28 21.34 29.77
C PRO A 127 -1.52 21.62 31.07
N SER A 128 -1.63 22.84 31.57
CA SER A 128 -0.99 23.23 32.83
C SER A 128 -1.29 22.23 33.95
N CYS A 129 -0.27 21.94 34.76
CA CYS A 129 -0.31 21.00 35.88
C CYS A 129 -0.41 19.50 35.53
N LEU A 130 -0.29 19.12 34.26
CA LEU A 130 -0.21 17.73 33.81
C LEU A 130 1.15 17.41 33.17
N TYR A 131 1.58 16.15 33.28
CA TYR A 131 2.79 15.63 32.65
C TYR A 131 2.66 14.11 32.39
N GLY A 132 3.71 13.50 31.84
CA GLY A 132 3.71 12.10 31.39
C GLY A 132 3.68 12.01 29.86
N GLN A 133 3.82 10.79 29.33
CA GLN A 133 3.81 10.58 27.87
C GLN A 133 2.44 10.90 27.26
N HIS A 134 1.37 10.70 28.04
CA HIS A 134 -0.02 10.86 27.64
C HIS A 134 -0.76 11.92 28.48
N CYS A 135 -0.07 12.79 29.21
CA CYS A 135 -0.66 13.76 30.15
C CYS A 135 -1.51 13.12 31.26
N GLU A 136 -1.12 11.93 31.72
CA GLU A 136 -1.81 11.10 32.69
C GLU A 136 -1.42 11.37 34.14
N LEU A 137 -0.31 12.11 34.36
CA LEU A 137 0.22 12.42 35.68
C LEU A 137 -0.04 13.88 36.05
N VAL A 138 -0.22 14.14 37.35
CA VAL A 138 -0.48 15.49 37.90
C VAL A 138 0.74 15.99 38.64
N GLU A 139 1.15 17.21 38.35
CA GLU A 139 2.25 17.89 39.05
C GLU A 139 2.01 17.93 40.57
N PRO A 140 2.95 17.48 41.43
CA PRO A 140 2.72 17.34 42.87
C PRO A 140 2.35 18.64 43.59
N ARG A 141 2.80 19.78 43.03
CA ARG A 141 2.56 21.12 43.55
C ARG A 141 1.24 21.73 43.08
N CYS A 142 0.53 21.05 42.17
CA CYS A 142 -0.72 21.55 41.62
C CYS A 142 -1.93 21.03 42.40
N THR A 143 -2.94 21.89 42.55
CA THR A 143 -4.19 21.53 43.21
C THR A 143 -5.21 21.02 42.19
N ALA A 144 -6.22 20.29 42.64
CA ALA A 144 -7.29 19.78 41.77
C ALA A 144 -8.07 20.89 41.04
N ALA A 145 -8.03 22.14 41.54
CA ALA A 145 -8.65 23.29 40.91
C ALA A 145 -7.82 23.88 39.74
N ALA A 146 -6.52 23.55 39.67
CA ALA A 146 -5.61 24.01 38.61
C ALA A 146 -5.60 23.08 37.39
N VAL A 147 -6.27 21.92 37.47
CA VAL A 147 -6.39 20.97 36.36
C VAL A 147 -7.63 21.32 35.54
N PRO A 148 -7.50 21.64 34.24
CA PRO A 148 -8.64 22.04 33.41
C PRO A 148 -9.70 20.93 33.19
N PHE A 149 -9.37 19.68 33.52
CA PHE A 149 -10.23 18.50 33.38
C PHE A 149 -10.20 17.65 34.67
N GLY A 150 -10.97 18.01 35.71
CA GLY A 150 -11.22 17.16 36.89
C GLY A 150 -12.62 16.53 36.87
N PRO A 151 -12.96 15.47 37.64
CA PRO A 151 -12.21 14.73 38.66
C PRO A 151 -12.18 13.21 38.39
N GLU A 152 -11.63 12.73 37.26
CA GLU A 152 -11.41 11.29 37.00
C GLU A 152 -9.96 10.84 37.16
N LEU A 153 -9.08 11.69 37.67
CA LEU A 153 -7.73 11.29 38.07
C LEU A 153 -7.86 10.49 39.37
N ARG A 154 -7.64 9.17 39.30
CA ARG A 154 -7.67 8.28 40.47
C ARG A 154 -6.75 8.84 41.56
N LYS A 155 -7.32 9.32 42.66
CA LYS A 155 -6.59 9.56 43.90
C LYS A 155 -6.34 8.20 44.56
N ASN A 156 -5.14 7.66 44.41
CA ASN A 156 -4.40 6.75 45.29
C ASN A 156 -3.31 6.11 44.41
N ASP A 157 -2.02 6.27 44.69
CA ASP A 157 -1.39 5.98 45.96
C ASP A 157 -0.40 7.06 46.42
N THR A 158 -0.33 7.20 47.74
CA THR A 158 0.76 7.76 48.54
C THR A 158 1.98 8.28 47.78
N ALA A 159 2.27 9.57 48.00
CA ALA A 159 3.54 10.19 47.71
C ALA A 159 4.72 9.30 48.16
N ARG A 160 5.30 8.55 47.23
CA ARG A 160 6.68 8.08 47.35
C ARG A 160 7.51 9.11 46.61
N LEU A 161 8.06 10.05 47.38
CA LEU A 161 9.04 11.01 46.90
C LEU A 161 10.10 10.27 46.07
N PRO A 162 10.60 10.84 44.95
CA PRO A 162 11.89 10.42 44.44
C PRO A 162 12.90 10.70 45.55
N THR A 163 13.50 9.64 46.07
CA THR A 163 14.63 9.72 46.99
C THR A 163 15.66 10.65 46.38
N LYS A 164 16.04 11.68 47.15
CA LYS A 164 17.12 12.61 46.80
C LYS A 164 18.28 11.83 46.21
N HIS A 165 18.68 12.17 44.99
CA HIS A 165 20.05 11.93 44.56
C HIS A 165 20.90 12.95 45.31
N SER A 166 21.25 12.63 46.56
CA SER A 166 22.31 13.33 47.28
C SER A 166 23.62 12.88 46.67
N THR A 167 24.24 13.78 45.91
CA THR A 167 25.69 13.80 45.75
C THR A 167 26.30 14.03 47.12
N GLU A 168 27.03 13.07 47.65
CA GLU A 168 28.11 13.34 48.60
C GLU A 168 29.19 12.25 48.45
N THR A 169 30.38 12.77 48.22
CA THR A 169 31.67 12.12 48.04
C THR A 169 32.22 11.58 49.37
N ASP A 170 32.92 10.45 49.24
CA ASP A 170 34.22 10.11 49.85
C ASP A 170 34.37 9.34 51.20
N TYR A 171 35.36 8.41 51.12
CA TYR A 171 36.20 7.73 52.14
C TYR A 171 35.72 6.54 53.01
N GLN A 172 36.27 5.37 52.60
CA GLN A 172 37.01 4.33 53.35
C GLN A 172 36.37 3.53 54.51
N VAL A 173 36.33 2.20 54.32
CA VAL A 173 37.24 1.21 54.98
C VAL A 173 37.65 0.16 53.95
#